data_AF-A0A3A5MB44-F1
#
_entry.id   AF-A0A3A5MB44-F1
#
_cell.length_a   1.000
_cell.length_b   1.000
_cell.length_c   1.000
_cell.angle_alpha   90.00
_cell.angle_beta   90.00
_cell.angle_gamma   90.00
#
_symmetry.space_group_name_H-M   'P 1'
#
loop_
_entity.id
_entity.type
_entity.pdbx_description
1 polymer ?
#
loop_
_entity_poly.entity_id
_entity_poly.type
_entity_poly.pdbx_seq_one_letter_code
_entity_poly.pdbx_strand_id
1 'polypeptide(L)'
;MSRAMVGRPSVIDWLDTLATYGDHMTMTVTHAVPDGSLPQSAMQEEISKAYVHMVASAAGLTLLDWKTDYAGIDVTVKSLVDYQCVGGYQPQFDLQLKCTYQDNNSAAGDTFSWSVDGPTHRKVTHPNRSVPATFAVMVIPEEPGVWLSHNKEGVLARSHMYWLRGSDFPELPAGQKSKTLTLPKTNLMTASAMLMLMKEASERFAA
;
A
#
# COMPACT_ATOMS: atom_id res chain seq x y z
N MET A 1 -17.88 51.28 8.83
CA MET A 1 -17.01 50.28 9.49
C MET A 1 -16.68 49.22 8.45
N SER A 2 -15.50 49.34 7.83
CA SER A 2 -15.04 48.45 6.77
C SER A 2 -14.34 47.23 7.40
N ARG A 3 -14.77 46.03 7.02
CA ARG A 3 -14.21 44.77 7.48
C ARG A 3 -12.90 44.52 6.71
N ALA A 4 -11.77 44.55 7.41
CA ALA A 4 -10.47 44.28 6.82
C ALA A 4 -10.46 42.89 6.15
N MET A 5 -10.13 42.86 4.86
CA MET A 5 -9.73 41.63 4.19
C MET A 5 -8.38 41.21 4.77
N VAL A 6 -8.38 40.12 5.53
CA VAL A 6 -7.15 39.43 5.92
C VAL A 6 -6.60 38.79 4.64
N GLY A 7 -5.43 39.25 4.19
CA GLY A 7 -4.77 38.74 2.99
C GLY A 7 -4.52 37.23 3.13
N ARG A 8 -4.78 36.49 2.05
CA ARG A 8 -4.42 35.07 1.98
C ARG A 8 -2.89 34.94 2.11
N PRO A 9 -2.35 34.07 2.98
CA PRO A 9 -0.92 33.85 3.04
C PRO A 9 -0.41 33.34 1.69
N SER A 10 0.79 33.75 1.31
CA SER A 10 1.42 33.29 0.07
C SER A 10 1.98 31.87 0.24
N VAL A 11 2.10 31.13 -0.85
CA VAL A 11 2.62 29.73 -0.90
C VAL A 11 4.00 29.57 -0.25
N ILE A 12 4.75 30.66 -0.05
CA ILE A 12 6.13 30.68 0.43
C ILE A 12 6.22 30.58 1.97
N ASP A 13 5.16 30.92 2.72
CA ASP A 13 5.21 30.96 4.20
C ASP A 13 5.13 29.57 4.89
N TRP A 14 5.13 28.48 4.12
CA TRP A 14 4.93 27.11 4.64
C TRP A 14 6.19 26.24 4.68
N LEU A 15 7.29 26.69 4.09
CA LEU A 15 8.58 26.00 4.19
C LEU A 15 9.15 26.22 5.60
N ASP A 16 9.59 25.15 6.25
CA ASP A 16 10.12 25.06 7.63
C ASP A 16 9.11 24.76 8.76
N THR A 17 7.90 24.28 8.44
CA THR A 17 6.98 23.77 9.47
C THR A 17 7.42 22.38 9.95
N LEU A 18 7.41 22.17 11.27
CA LEU A 18 7.67 20.88 11.89
C LEU A 18 6.34 20.15 12.11
N ALA A 19 6.21 18.92 11.59
CA ALA A 19 5.08 18.04 11.89
C ALA A 19 5.46 17.08 13.02
N THR A 20 4.65 17.03 14.08
CA THR A 20 4.78 16.06 15.18
C THR A 20 4.04 14.77 14.84
N TYR A 21 4.73 13.62 14.91
CA TYR A 21 4.14 12.29 14.67
C TYR A 21 4.44 11.34 15.84
N GLY A 22 3.40 10.84 16.52
CA GLY A 22 3.54 9.95 17.68
C GLY A 22 4.33 10.54 18.86
N ASP A 23 4.75 9.68 19.80
CA ASP A 23 5.64 10.05 20.90
C ASP A 23 7.06 10.36 20.35
N HIS A 24 7.33 11.65 20.14
CA HIS A 24 8.66 12.30 20.07
C HIS A 24 9.45 12.36 18.73
N MET A 25 8.87 12.08 17.56
CA MET A 25 9.60 12.32 16.30
C MET A 25 9.07 13.53 15.53
N THR A 26 9.86 14.59 15.50
CA THR A 26 9.59 15.79 14.70
C THR A 26 10.09 15.59 13.28
N MET A 27 9.22 15.73 12.28
CA MET A 27 9.58 15.64 10.87
C MET A 27 9.52 17.00 10.20
N THR A 28 10.51 17.29 9.35
CA THR A 28 10.51 18.49 8.51
C THR A 28 9.52 18.33 7.37
N VAL A 29 8.51 19.19 7.32
CA VAL A 29 7.59 19.30 6.17
C VAL A 29 8.37 19.86 4.99
N THR A 30 8.39 19.13 3.88
CA THR A 30 9.14 19.53 2.68
C THR A 30 8.38 20.50 1.80
N HIS A 31 7.04 20.45 1.82
CA HIS A 31 6.15 21.29 1.03
C HIS A 31 4.72 21.26 1.61
N ALA A 32 3.91 22.26 1.25
CA ALA A 32 2.47 22.23 1.45
C ALA A 32 1.76 21.85 0.14
N VAL A 33 0.70 21.06 0.24
CA VAL A 33 -0.15 20.72 -0.91
C VAL A 33 -1.14 21.87 -1.17
N PRO A 34 -1.15 22.50 -2.37
CA PRO A 34 -2.04 23.63 -2.65
C PRO A 34 -3.53 23.26 -2.60
N ASP A 35 -4.38 24.21 -2.23
CA ASP A 35 -5.84 24.07 -2.28
C ASP A 35 -6.33 23.71 -3.70
N GLY A 36 -7.29 22.78 -3.78
CA GLY A 36 -7.83 22.30 -5.05
C GLY A 36 -6.96 21.24 -5.75
N SER A 37 -5.87 20.80 -5.11
CA SER A 37 -5.11 19.61 -5.53
C SER A 37 -5.95 18.32 -5.43
N LEU A 38 -5.37 17.21 -5.90
CA LEU A 38 -5.97 15.89 -5.80
C LEU A 38 -6.44 15.61 -4.35
N PRO A 39 -7.67 15.11 -4.12
CA PRO A 39 -8.11 14.74 -2.79
C PRO A 39 -7.15 13.76 -2.13
N GLN A 40 -6.90 13.90 -0.82
CA GLN A 40 -5.91 13.08 -0.11
C GLN A 40 -6.16 11.58 -0.23
N SER A 41 -7.42 11.14 -0.28
CA SER A 41 -7.77 9.73 -0.51
C SER A 41 -7.33 9.21 -1.88
N ALA A 42 -7.42 10.05 -2.92
CA ALA A 42 -6.91 9.72 -4.25
C ALA A 42 -5.37 9.80 -4.29
N MET A 43 -4.76 10.74 -3.57
CA MET A 43 -3.30 10.76 -3.40
C MET A 43 -2.80 9.48 -2.74
N GLN A 44 -3.50 8.98 -1.71
CA GLN A 44 -3.23 7.73 -0.99
C GLN A 44 -3.32 6.50 -1.90
N GLU A 45 -4.34 6.46 -2.78
CA GLU A 45 -4.47 5.41 -3.78
C GLU A 45 -3.26 5.41 -4.73
N GLU A 46 -2.93 6.57 -5.31
CA GLU A 46 -1.85 6.69 -6.31
C GLU A 46 -0.47 6.41 -5.71
N ILE A 47 -0.18 6.92 -4.51
CA ILE A 47 1.11 6.65 -3.87
C ILE A 47 1.25 5.17 -3.46
N SER A 48 0.16 4.48 -3.14
CA SER A 48 0.20 3.03 -2.87
C SER A 48 0.56 2.24 -4.13
N LYS A 49 0.02 2.60 -5.30
CA LYS A 49 0.40 2.01 -6.59
C LYS A 49 1.85 2.34 -6.95
N ALA A 50 2.26 3.59 -6.75
CA ALA A 50 3.64 4.04 -7.01
C ALA A 50 4.67 3.28 -6.16
N TYR A 51 4.36 3.01 -4.89
CA TYR A 51 5.20 2.19 -4.02
C TYR A 51 5.37 0.77 -4.59
N VAL A 52 4.27 0.11 -4.96
CA VAL A 52 4.32 -1.23 -5.55
C VAL A 52 5.12 -1.20 -6.85
N HIS A 53 4.91 -0.20 -7.71
CA HIS A 53 5.64 -0.05 -8.97
C HIS A 53 7.15 0.06 -8.74
N MET A 54 7.57 0.87 -7.77
CA MET A 54 8.98 1.05 -7.42
C MET A 54 9.60 -0.26 -6.91
N VAL A 55 8.93 -0.96 -5.98
CA VAL A 55 9.44 -2.21 -5.42
C VAL A 55 9.46 -3.33 -6.47
N ALA A 56 8.41 -3.45 -7.28
CA ALA A 56 8.33 -4.43 -8.37
C ALA A 56 9.42 -4.19 -9.42
N SER A 57 9.63 -2.93 -9.81
CA SER A 57 10.69 -2.57 -10.76
C SER A 57 12.07 -2.90 -10.21
N ALA A 58 12.34 -2.63 -8.93
CA ALA A 58 13.58 -3.00 -8.27
C ALA A 58 13.78 -4.53 -8.18
N ALA A 59 12.69 -5.29 -8.14
CA ALA A 59 12.69 -6.75 -8.18
C ALA A 59 12.75 -7.34 -9.60
N GLY A 60 12.76 -6.52 -10.66
CA GLY A 60 12.72 -6.99 -12.05
C GLY A 60 11.37 -7.58 -12.48
N LEU A 61 10.29 -7.17 -11.83
CA LEU A 61 8.92 -7.61 -12.10
C LEU A 61 8.15 -6.55 -12.89
N THR A 62 7.15 -7.00 -13.65
CA THR A 62 6.24 -6.12 -14.40
C THR A 62 4.98 -5.85 -13.58
N LEU A 63 4.53 -4.59 -13.56
CA LEU A 63 3.24 -4.21 -12.99
C LEU A 63 2.20 -4.03 -14.10
N LEU A 64 1.00 -4.57 -13.87
CA LEU A 64 -0.15 -4.44 -14.76
C LEU A 64 -1.26 -3.72 -14.01
N ASP A 65 -1.73 -2.61 -14.56
CA ASP A 65 -2.82 -1.81 -13.98
C ASP A 65 -4.17 -2.21 -14.56
N TRP A 66 -5.20 -2.23 -13.71
CA TRP A 66 -6.57 -2.49 -14.12
C TRP A 66 -7.34 -1.18 -14.28
N LYS A 67 -7.98 -0.99 -15.43
CA LYS A 67 -8.82 0.20 -15.66
C LYS A 67 -10.15 0.16 -14.92
N THR A 68 -10.59 -1.01 -14.48
CA THR A 68 -11.90 -1.22 -13.86
C THR A 68 -11.79 -2.17 -12.67
N ASP A 69 -12.22 -1.73 -11.49
CA ASP A 69 -12.20 -2.51 -10.24
C ASP A 69 -13.44 -3.40 -10.05
N TYR A 70 -13.73 -4.26 -11.03
CA TYR A 70 -14.76 -5.29 -10.83
C TYR A 70 -14.20 -6.48 -10.05
N ALA A 71 -12.90 -6.77 -10.20
CA ALA A 71 -12.27 -7.95 -9.63
C ALA A 71 -11.81 -7.78 -8.17
N GLY A 72 -11.84 -6.57 -7.60
CA GLY A 72 -11.22 -6.32 -6.28
C GLY A 72 -9.71 -6.52 -6.38
N ILE A 73 -9.12 -5.92 -7.40
CA ILE A 73 -7.69 -5.99 -7.72
C ILE A 73 -7.30 -4.60 -8.22
N ASP A 74 -6.33 -4.00 -7.55
CA ASP A 74 -5.79 -2.70 -7.97
C ASP A 74 -4.69 -2.90 -9.02
N VAL A 75 -3.78 -3.86 -8.78
CA VAL A 75 -2.64 -4.16 -9.66
C VAL A 75 -2.33 -5.65 -9.69
N THR A 76 -1.76 -6.12 -10.80
CA THR A 76 -1.18 -7.46 -10.92
C THR A 76 0.32 -7.35 -11.08
N VAL A 77 1.08 -8.11 -10.28
CA VAL A 77 2.54 -8.23 -10.41
C VAL A 77 2.84 -9.49 -11.19
N LYS A 78 3.70 -9.40 -12.20
CA LYS A 78 4.03 -10.48 -13.13
C LYS A 78 5.53 -10.67 -13.29
N SER A 79 5.98 -11.92 -13.33
CA SER A 79 7.33 -12.27 -13.79
C SER A 79 7.30 -12.67 -15.26
N LEU A 80 8.41 -12.40 -15.97
CA LEU A 80 8.59 -12.83 -17.37
C LEU A 80 9.44 -14.09 -17.49
N VAL A 81 9.91 -14.63 -16.36
CA VAL A 81 10.85 -15.75 -16.29
C VAL A 81 10.12 -17.10 -16.27
N ASP A 82 10.81 -18.12 -16.74
CA ASP A 82 10.45 -19.52 -16.62
C ASP A 82 11.05 -20.13 -15.35
N TYR A 83 10.22 -20.56 -14.40
CA TYR A 83 10.65 -21.13 -13.11
C TYR A 83 10.89 -22.66 -13.22
N GLN A 84 11.69 -23.05 -14.21
CA GLN A 84 11.89 -24.42 -14.74
C GLN A 84 12.07 -25.55 -13.72
N CYS A 85 12.56 -25.27 -12.52
CA CYS A 85 12.84 -26.29 -11.51
C CYS A 85 11.67 -26.59 -10.57
N VAL A 86 10.72 -25.66 -10.40
CA VAL A 86 9.67 -25.74 -9.35
C VAL A 86 8.33 -25.12 -9.75
N GLY A 87 8.19 -24.49 -10.93
CA GLY A 87 6.99 -23.73 -11.22
C GLY A 87 6.72 -23.45 -12.70
N GLY A 88 5.68 -22.64 -12.93
CA GLY A 88 5.20 -22.28 -14.26
C GLY A 88 5.94 -21.13 -14.92
N TYR A 89 5.72 -20.98 -16.23
CA TYR A 89 6.15 -19.84 -17.03
C TYR A 89 5.27 -18.61 -16.73
N GLN A 90 5.92 -17.45 -16.57
CA GLN A 90 5.25 -16.17 -16.33
C GLN A 90 4.24 -16.14 -15.18
N PRO A 91 4.65 -16.53 -13.97
CA PRO A 91 3.76 -16.46 -12.81
C PRO A 91 3.36 -15.02 -12.51
N GLN A 92 2.24 -14.90 -11.81
CA GLN A 92 1.66 -13.62 -11.42
C GLN A 92 0.91 -13.74 -10.09
N PHE A 93 0.79 -12.62 -9.38
CA PHE A 93 -0.08 -12.49 -8.22
C PHE A 93 -0.80 -11.14 -8.27
N ASP A 94 -2.02 -11.11 -7.73
CA ASP A 94 -2.87 -9.94 -7.68
C ASP A 94 -2.72 -9.23 -6.34
N LEU A 95 -2.78 -7.90 -6.35
CA LEU A 95 -2.78 -7.08 -5.16
C LEU A 95 -4.08 -6.29 -5.04
N GLN A 96 -4.74 -6.43 -3.89
CA GLN A 96 -5.69 -5.44 -3.40
C GLN A 96 -4.95 -4.54 -2.41
N LEU A 97 -4.84 -3.26 -2.76
CA LEU A 97 -4.19 -2.22 -2.00
C LEU A 97 -5.20 -1.46 -1.15
N LYS A 98 -4.75 -1.06 0.03
CA LYS A 98 -5.34 -0.03 0.87
C LYS A 98 -4.23 0.88 1.38
N CYS A 99 -4.58 2.09 1.73
CA CYS A 99 -3.66 3.06 2.29
C CYS A 99 -4.34 3.80 3.44
N THR A 100 -3.59 4.08 4.51
CA THR A 100 -4.07 4.81 5.69
C THR A 100 -2.95 5.64 6.31
N TYR A 101 -3.33 6.72 6.98
CA TYR A 101 -2.43 7.44 7.89
C TYR A 101 -2.65 7.08 9.37
N GLN A 102 -3.72 6.35 9.66
CA GLN A 102 -4.01 5.85 11.00
C GLN A 102 -3.18 4.59 11.24
N ASP A 103 -2.22 4.67 12.16
CA ASP A 103 -1.64 3.47 12.75
C ASP A 103 -2.63 2.90 13.77
N ASN A 104 -3.63 2.16 13.27
CA ASN A 104 -4.61 1.44 14.08
C ASN A 104 -3.98 0.19 14.71
N ASN A 105 -2.95 0.39 15.54
CA ASN A 105 -2.49 -0.42 16.67
C ASN A 105 -1.03 -0.08 17.00
N SER A 106 -0.89 0.81 17.99
CA SER A 106 0.26 0.98 18.90
C SER A 106 1.65 0.76 18.29
N ALA A 107 2.47 1.82 18.31
CA ALA A 107 3.90 1.80 18.02
C ALA A 107 4.69 0.65 18.71
N ALA A 108 4.13 0.01 19.75
CA ALA A 108 4.71 -1.09 20.49
C ALA A 108 4.29 -2.52 20.06
N GLY A 109 3.32 -2.69 19.15
CA GLY A 109 2.82 -4.02 18.74
C GLY A 109 3.46 -4.57 17.46
N ASP A 110 3.64 -5.89 17.38
CA ASP A 110 4.19 -6.62 16.21
C ASP A 110 3.22 -6.79 15.03
N THR A 111 1.99 -6.31 15.18
CA THR A 111 0.92 -6.50 14.18
C THR A 111 0.15 -5.21 13.94
N PHE A 112 -0.47 -5.13 12.77
CA PHE A 112 -1.34 -4.05 12.33
C PHE A 112 -2.73 -4.62 12.02
N SER A 113 -3.80 -4.01 12.55
CA SER A 113 -5.15 -4.52 12.34
C SER A 113 -5.90 -3.74 11.28
N TRP A 114 -6.61 -4.46 10.40
CA TRP A 114 -7.43 -3.86 9.35
C TRP A 114 -8.81 -4.51 9.26
N SER A 115 -9.88 -3.72 9.29
CA SER A 115 -11.24 -4.23 9.03
C SER A 115 -11.51 -4.24 7.52
N VAL A 116 -11.51 -5.42 6.92
CA VAL A 116 -11.85 -5.61 5.50
C VAL A 116 -13.35 -5.82 5.35
N ASP A 117 -13.98 -5.17 4.37
CA ASP A 117 -15.39 -5.41 4.07
C ASP A 117 -15.62 -6.79 3.44
N GLY A 118 -16.85 -7.29 3.58
CA GLY A 118 -17.23 -8.63 3.10
C GLY A 118 -17.07 -8.85 1.60
N PRO A 119 -17.46 -7.90 0.72
CA PRO A 119 -17.18 -7.99 -0.71
C PRO A 119 -15.68 -8.16 -1.03
N THR A 120 -14.82 -7.32 -0.47
CA THR A 120 -13.36 -7.39 -0.67
C THR A 120 -12.80 -8.71 -0.15
N HIS A 121 -13.19 -9.11 1.07
CA HIS A 121 -12.80 -10.39 1.66
C HIS A 121 -13.14 -11.56 0.73
N ARG A 122 -14.40 -11.64 0.26
CA ARG A 122 -14.84 -12.73 -0.63
C ARG A 122 -14.11 -12.76 -1.97
N LYS A 123 -13.77 -11.60 -2.54
CA LYS A 123 -13.00 -11.52 -3.80
C LYS A 123 -11.56 -12.00 -3.62
N VAL A 124 -10.89 -11.55 -2.56
CA VAL A 124 -9.49 -11.89 -2.27
C VAL A 124 -9.34 -13.37 -1.89
N THR A 125 -10.28 -13.90 -1.11
CA THR A 125 -10.25 -15.30 -0.61
C THR A 125 -10.88 -16.32 -1.54
N HIS A 126 -11.34 -15.90 -2.72
CA HIS A 126 -12.10 -16.78 -3.60
C HIS A 126 -11.29 -18.06 -3.93
N PRO A 127 -11.80 -19.28 -3.65
CA PRO A 127 -10.99 -20.49 -3.69
C PRO A 127 -10.54 -20.87 -5.11
N ASN A 128 -11.34 -20.52 -6.12
CA ASN A 128 -11.07 -20.85 -7.52
C ASN A 128 -10.36 -19.73 -8.28
N ARG A 129 -9.54 -18.90 -7.61
CA ARG A 129 -8.73 -17.91 -8.33
C ARG A 129 -7.61 -18.58 -9.10
N SER A 130 -7.52 -18.26 -10.39
CA SER A 130 -6.40 -18.64 -11.25
C SER A 130 -5.11 -17.93 -10.84
N VAL A 131 -5.21 -16.75 -10.23
CA VAL A 131 -4.10 -15.93 -9.76
C VAL A 131 -4.20 -15.74 -8.25
N PRO A 132 -3.16 -16.09 -7.46
CA PRO A 132 -3.18 -15.84 -6.02
C PRO A 132 -3.37 -14.35 -5.74
N ALA A 133 -4.23 -14.02 -4.78
CA ALA A 133 -4.43 -12.65 -4.33
C ALA A 133 -3.70 -12.42 -3.01
N THR A 134 -3.13 -11.24 -2.89
CA THR A 134 -2.51 -10.70 -1.69
C THR A 134 -3.18 -9.39 -1.35
N PHE A 135 -3.45 -9.18 -0.06
CA PHE A 135 -3.98 -7.93 0.45
C PHE A 135 -2.86 -7.16 1.11
N ALA A 136 -2.71 -5.89 0.74
CA ALA A 136 -1.66 -5.04 1.28
C ALA A 136 -2.21 -3.71 1.79
N VAL A 137 -1.75 -3.29 2.96
CA VAL A 137 -2.10 -2.00 3.56
C VAL A 137 -0.83 -1.17 3.71
N MET A 138 -0.82 -0.01 3.09
CA MET A 138 0.23 0.98 3.26
C MET A 138 -0.12 1.95 4.39
N VAL A 139 0.81 2.12 5.32
CA VAL A 139 0.76 3.11 6.39
C VAL A 139 1.73 4.24 6.06
N ILE A 140 1.23 5.47 6.07
CA ILE A 140 1.99 6.70 5.75
C ILE A 140 1.73 7.76 6.83
N PRO A 141 2.55 8.81 6.93
CA PRO A 141 2.22 9.97 7.75
C PRO A 141 0.92 10.65 7.31
N GLU A 142 0.25 11.35 8.23
CA GLU A 142 -0.98 12.11 7.92
C GLU A 142 -0.69 13.28 6.97
N GLU A 143 0.43 13.97 7.17
CA GLU A 143 0.83 15.15 6.40
C GLU A 143 1.52 14.75 5.08
N PRO A 144 0.94 15.04 3.89
CA PRO A 144 1.57 14.72 2.60
C PRO A 144 2.95 15.35 2.41
N GLY A 145 3.18 16.53 3.00
CA GLY A 145 4.44 17.23 2.94
C GLY A 145 5.64 16.46 3.53
N VAL A 146 5.41 15.37 4.28
CA VAL A 146 6.49 14.52 4.82
C VAL A 146 6.57 13.13 4.18
N TRP A 147 5.69 12.81 3.22
CA TRP A 147 5.68 11.49 2.57
C TRP A 147 6.99 11.17 1.86
N LEU A 148 7.58 12.17 1.19
CA LEU A 148 8.83 12.04 0.45
C LEU A 148 9.86 13.07 0.94
N SER A 149 11.10 12.63 1.05
CA SER A 149 12.26 13.50 1.28
C SER A 149 13.33 13.20 0.25
N HIS A 150 13.97 14.24 -0.27
CA HIS A 150 14.98 14.13 -1.31
C HIS A 150 16.32 14.68 -0.82
N ASN A 151 17.40 14.00 -1.17
CA ASN A 151 18.76 14.49 -1.00
C ASN A 151 19.64 14.03 -2.17
N LYS A 152 20.94 14.26 -2.09
CA LYS A 152 21.88 13.86 -3.16
C LYS A 152 22.05 12.35 -3.25
N GLU A 153 21.79 11.62 -2.17
CA GLU A 153 21.87 10.16 -2.12
C GLU A 153 20.60 9.46 -2.64
N GLY A 154 19.46 10.15 -2.68
CA GLY A 154 18.24 9.63 -3.29
C GLY A 154 16.95 10.14 -2.66
N VAL A 155 15.94 9.26 -2.67
CA VAL A 155 14.58 9.53 -2.19
C VAL A 155 14.27 8.62 -1.01
N LEU A 156 13.81 9.23 0.09
CA LEU A 156 13.22 8.53 1.21
C LEU A 156 11.70 8.62 1.12
N ALA A 157 11.04 7.49 0.88
CA ALA A 157 9.60 7.36 0.95
C ALA A 157 9.18 6.84 2.34
N ARG A 158 8.48 7.67 3.12
CA ARG A 158 8.01 7.33 4.47
C ARG A 158 6.70 6.55 4.37
N SER A 159 6.82 5.28 4.02
CA SER A 159 5.69 4.40 3.81
C SER A 159 6.05 2.98 4.21
N HIS A 160 5.17 2.32 4.97
CA HIS A 160 5.30 0.90 5.32
C HIS A 160 4.12 0.14 4.74
N MET A 161 4.37 -0.78 3.82
CA MET A 161 3.33 -1.61 3.23
C MET A 161 3.38 -3.01 3.83
N TYR A 162 2.38 -3.34 4.64
CA TYR A 162 2.22 -4.66 5.24
C TYR A 162 1.30 -5.52 4.38
N TRP A 163 1.54 -6.82 4.33
CA TRP A 163 0.74 -7.71 3.47
C TRP A 163 0.35 -9.03 4.12
N LEU A 164 -0.72 -9.62 3.58
CA LEU A 164 -1.25 -10.93 3.96
C LEU A 164 -1.78 -11.65 2.71
N ARG A 165 -1.51 -12.95 2.57
CA ARG A 165 -2.08 -13.74 1.47
C ARG A 165 -3.59 -13.85 1.66
N GLY A 166 -4.33 -13.91 0.56
CA GLY A 166 -5.76 -14.20 0.62
C GLY A 166 -6.06 -15.57 1.24
N SER A 167 -5.16 -16.55 1.08
CA SER A 167 -5.26 -17.86 1.74
C SER A 167 -5.14 -17.79 3.26
N ASP A 168 -4.51 -16.73 3.78
CA ASP A 168 -4.23 -16.56 5.20
C ASP A 168 -5.32 -15.71 5.88
N PHE A 169 -6.36 -15.30 5.14
CA PHE A 169 -7.49 -14.59 5.71
C PHE A 169 -8.29 -15.52 6.63
N PRO A 170 -8.66 -15.07 7.83
CA PRO A 170 -9.59 -15.81 8.65
C PRO A 170 -10.96 -15.87 7.96
N GLU A 171 -11.70 -16.95 8.19
CA GLU A 171 -13.04 -17.13 7.63
C GLU A 171 -13.96 -15.96 7.99
N LEU A 172 -14.74 -15.50 7.01
CA LEU A 172 -15.81 -14.52 7.18
C LEU A 172 -17.13 -15.29 7.39
N PRO A 173 -17.67 -15.35 8.62
CA PRO A 173 -18.89 -16.08 8.89
C PRO A 173 -20.08 -15.55 8.08
N ALA A 174 -21.02 -16.43 7.76
CA ALA A 174 -22.25 -16.05 7.07
C ALA A 174 -22.98 -14.91 7.78
N GLY A 175 -23.42 -13.90 7.02
CA GLY A 175 -24.11 -12.73 7.55
C GLY A 175 -23.19 -11.61 8.08
N GLN A 176 -21.88 -11.83 8.24
CA GLN A 176 -20.96 -10.74 8.62
C GLN A 176 -20.68 -9.80 7.44
N LYS A 177 -20.61 -8.50 7.75
CA LYS A 177 -20.35 -7.42 6.78
C LYS A 177 -18.86 -7.09 6.64
N SER A 178 -18.03 -7.50 7.58
CA SER A 178 -16.59 -7.23 7.59
C SER A 178 -15.87 -8.27 8.44
N LYS A 179 -14.54 -8.35 8.27
CA LYS A 179 -13.64 -9.17 9.08
C LYS A 179 -12.41 -8.35 9.46
N THR A 180 -11.96 -8.45 10.70
CA THR A 180 -10.67 -7.88 11.10
C THR A 180 -9.55 -8.84 10.73
N LEU A 181 -8.59 -8.34 9.96
CA LEU A 181 -7.34 -8.98 9.62
C LEU A 181 -6.25 -8.50 10.58
N THR A 182 -5.32 -9.39 10.91
CA THR A 182 -4.11 -9.09 11.67
C THR A 182 -2.92 -9.27 10.74
N LEU A 183 -2.30 -8.18 10.33
CA LEU A 183 -1.14 -8.16 9.43
C LEU A 183 0.15 -8.10 10.26
N PRO A 184 1.05 -9.08 10.18
CA PRO A 184 2.34 -9.00 10.86
C PRO A 184 3.18 -7.83 10.32
N LYS A 185 3.78 -7.02 11.20
CA LYS A 185 4.68 -5.93 10.77
C LYS A 185 5.97 -6.45 10.14
N THR A 186 6.30 -7.73 10.35
CA THR A 186 7.39 -8.44 9.66
C THR A 186 7.07 -8.73 8.19
N ASN A 187 5.79 -8.76 7.79
CA ASN A 187 5.38 -8.92 6.40
C ASN A 187 5.45 -7.59 5.65
N LEU A 188 6.66 -7.03 5.51
CA LEU A 188 6.89 -5.84 4.70
C LEU A 188 6.95 -6.20 3.21
N MET A 189 6.29 -5.41 2.38
CA MET A 189 6.28 -5.55 0.92
C MET A 189 7.60 -5.02 0.33
N THR A 190 8.65 -5.81 0.49
CA THR A 190 9.99 -5.54 -0.06
C THR A 190 10.20 -6.25 -1.40
N ALA A 191 11.28 -5.92 -2.12
CA ALA A 191 11.66 -6.62 -3.34
C ALA A 191 11.83 -8.13 -3.09
N SER A 192 12.48 -8.50 -1.99
CA SER A 192 12.62 -9.90 -1.58
C SER A 192 11.28 -10.58 -1.28
N ALA A 193 10.34 -9.86 -0.63
CA ALA A 193 9.00 -10.38 -0.38
C ALA A 193 8.22 -10.60 -1.68
N MET A 194 8.32 -9.66 -2.64
CA MET A 194 7.69 -9.84 -3.96
C MET A 194 8.28 -11.02 -4.73
N LEU A 195 9.59 -11.21 -4.70
CA LEU A 195 10.24 -12.38 -5.32
C LEU A 195 9.81 -13.70 -4.66
N MET A 196 9.63 -13.70 -3.34
CA MET A 196 9.11 -14.85 -2.61
C MET A 196 7.66 -15.16 -3.00
N LEU A 197 6.76 -14.16 -2.98
CA LEU A 197 5.37 -14.32 -3.43
C LEU A 197 5.29 -14.79 -4.88
N MET A 198 6.19 -14.30 -5.73
CA MET A 198 6.28 -14.72 -7.12
C MET A 198 6.71 -16.18 -7.27
N LYS A 199 7.69 -16.63 -6.48
CA LYS A 199 8.10 -18.03 -6.42
C LYS A 199 6.94 -18.93 -5.98
N GLU A 200 6.24 -18.55 -4.91
CA GLU A 200 5.04 -19.27 -4.45
C GLU A 200 3.95 -19.32 -5.54
N ALA A 201 3.73 -18.21 -6.25
CA ALA A 201 2.79 -18.16 -7.37
C ALA A 201 3.19 -19.11 -8.52
N SER A 202 4.50 -19.27 -8.76
CA SER A 202 5.01 -20.21 -9.76
C SER A 202 4.74 -21.66 -9.42
N GLU A 203 4.79 -22.02 -8.13
CA GLU A 203 4.64 -23.39 -7.64
C GLU A 203 3.19 -23.88 -7.70
N ARG A 204 2.21 -22.98 -7.84
CA ARG A 204 0.79 -23.37 -8.02
C ARG A 204 0.54 -24.17 -9.30
N PHE A 205 1.48 -24.16 -10.24
CA PHE A 205 1.42 -24.92 -11.48
C PHE A 205 2.21 -26.24 -11.41
N ALA A 206 2.98 -26.47 -10.35
CA ALA A 206 3.66 -27.73 -10.11
C ALA A 206 2.67 -28.71 -9.47
N ALA A 207 2.03 -29.51 -10.30
CA ALA A 207 1.21 -30.66 -9.89
C ALA A 207 2.06 -31.95 -9.87
#